data_AF-A0A2Z3X6G1-F1
#
_entry.id   AF-A0A2Z3X6G1-F1
#
_cell.length_a   1.000
_cell.length_b   1.000
_cell.length_c   1.000
_cell.angle_alpha   90.00
_cell.angle_beta   90.00
_cell.angle_gamma   90.00
#
_symmetry.space_group_name_H-M   'P 1'
#
loop_
_entity.id
_entity.type
_entity.pdbx_description
1 polymer ?
#
loop_
_entity_poly.entity_id
_entity_poly.type
_entity_poly.pdbx_seq_one_letter_code
_entity_poly.pdbx_strand_id
1 'polypeptide(L)'
;MTKYRLSDELRSFSYQDNGNKKSVLLRQIIALIDFNDVTAGTPGGWIDDESVLSQSGDCWIYDENALAFSGASITGNARVTQASVVRDGAQIGDAVWIDRAEISHYAQIRDNVTIQDSVIRGECLLWGNARVVCGSEIIAARGLTVENDQLLQIYDRATISNSRVVHQAQIYGDAKINYAFIEHRAEVFDFAQVEGNEENNVWICDCAKVYGHARVIAGTDEDAIPTLRYSSQVAEHAVVEGNCVLKHHVLVGGHATLRGGPIQLDDHILIEGHACVLGEVLVENHIEITGQAHIEAFDGDAIHLRGPKVINGEQRITRTPIAGLF
;
A
#
# COMPACT_ATOMS: atom_id res chain seq x y z
N MET A 1 9.01 -23.70 -32.16
CA MET A 1 8.10 -23.03 -33.11
C MET A 1 7.94 -21.60 -32.64
N THR A 2 7.79 -20.64 -33.56
CA THR A 2 7.49 -19.24 -33.23
C THR A 2 6.04 -19.12 -32.76
N LYS A 3 5.81 -18.51 -31.59
CA LYS A 3 4.49 -18.35 -30.95
C LYS A 3 3.63 -17.31 -31.67
N TYR A 4 4.22 -16.19 -32.08
CA TYR A 4 3.52 -15.10 -32.75
C TYR A 4 4.40 -14.40 -33.79
N ARG A 5 3.78 -13.56 -34.63
CA ARG A 5 4.45 -12.61 -35.55
C ARG A 5 3.93 -11.19 -35.32
N LEU A 6 4.66 -10.20 -35.82
CA LEU A 6 4.22 -8.82 -35.87
C LEU A 6 3.45 -8.51 -37.17
N SER A 7 2.49 -7.58 -37.11
CA SER A 7 1.81 -7.01 -38.27
C SER A 7 2.78 -6.24 -39.17
N ASP A 8 2.53 -6.17 -40.47
CA ASP A 8 3.37 -5.38 -41.38
C ASP A 8 3.16 -3.88 -41.21
N GLU A 9 1.95 -3.48 -40.81
CA GLU A 9 1.58 -2.10 -40.59
C GLU A 9 2.04 -1.60 -39.21
N LEU A 10 2.62 -0.39 -39.22
CA LEU A 10 2.92 0.40 -38.03
C LEU A 10 1.75 1.34 -37.75
N ARG A 11 1.31 1.40 -36.50
CA ARG A 11 0.27 2.34 -36.06
C ARG A 11 0.81 3.26 -34.98
N SER A 12 0.45 4.55 -35.09
CA SER A 12 0.77 5.54 -34.08
C SER A 12 -0.25 5.54 -32.95
N PHE A 13 0.23 5.44 -31.71
CA PHE A 13 -0.56 5.53 -30.50
C PHE A 13 -0.13 6.74 -29.68
N SER A 14 -1.10 7.51 -29.20
CA SER A 14 -0.82 8.62 -28.29
C SER A 14 -0.94 8.18 -26.84
N TYR A 15 0.03 8.57 -26.02
CA TYR A 15 0.03 8.33 -24.58
C TYR A 15 0.41 9.61 -23.83
N GLN A 16 0.04 9.68 -22.55
CA GLN A 16 0.42 10.78 -21.67
C GLN A 16 1.66 10.40 -20.87
N ASP A 17 2.63 11.31 -20.82
CA ASP A 17 3.82 11.17 -20.00
C ASP A 17 4.09 12.49 -19.27
N ASN A 18 3.90 12.50 -17.95
CA ASN A 18 3.99 13.70 -17.11
C ASN A 18 3.21 14.90 -17.68
N GLY A 19 1.98 14.66 -18.16
CA GLY A 19 1.11 15.69 -18.74
C GLY A 19 1.40 16.05 -20.19
N ASN A 20 2.49 15.53 -20.78
CA ASN A 20 2.81 15.76 -22.19
C ASN A 20 2.23 14.64 -23.06
N LYS A 21 1.56 15.03 -24.16
CA LYS A 21 1.10 14.07 -25.17
C LYS A 21 2.29 13.62 -26.02
N LYS A 22 2.65 12.35 -25.92
CA LYS A 22 3.67 11.70 -26.75
C LYS A 22 3.01 10.72 -27.72
N SER A 23 3.75 10.31 -28.75
CA SER A 23 3.31 9.29 -29.69
C SER A 23 4.37 8.21 -29.85
N VAL A 24 3.94 6.96 -29.96
CA VAL A 24 4.81 5.79 -30.24
C VAL A 24 4.27 5.03 -31.45
N LEU A 25 5.17 4.47 -32.26
CA LEU A 25 4.82 3.58 -33.38
C LEU A 25 4.94 2.13 -32.92
N LEU A 26 3.88 1.35 -33.06
CA LEU A 26 3.82 -0.04 -32.63
C LEU A 26 3.32 -0.95 -33.75
N ARG A 27 3.58 -2.24 -33.61
CA ARG A 27 3.09 -3.31 -34.48
C ARG A 27 2.24 -4.28 -33.65
N GLN A 28 1.17 -4.78 -34.23
CA GLN A 28 0.25 -5.68 -33.55
C GLN A 28 0.83 -7.10 -33.49
N ILE A 29 0.68 -7.78 -32.36
CA ILE A 29 1.03 -9.19 -32.24
C ILE A 29 -0.11 -10.07 -32.81
N ILE A 30 0.25 -11.13 -33.54
CA ILE A 30 -0.70 -12.08 -34.13
C ILE A 30 -0.22 -13.50 -33.85
N ALA A 31 -1.05 -14.29 -33.16
CA ALA A 31 -0.73 -15.67 -32.80
C ALA A 31 -0.51 -16.54 -34.06
N LEU A 32 0.52 -17.39 -34.04
CA LEU A 32 0.85 -18.31 -35.14
C LEU A 32 0.43 -19.76 -34.86
N ILE A 33 0.29 -20.11 -33.58
CA ILE A 33 -0.06 -21.43 -33.10
C ILE A 33 -1.09 -21.30 -31.97
N ASP A 34 -1.78 -22.39 -31.65
CA ASP A 34 -2.60 -22.47 -30.45
C ASP A 34 -1.67 -22.64 -29.22
N PHE A 35 -1.92 -21.88 -28.16
CA PHE A 35 -1.25 -22.03 -26.86
C PHE A 35 -2.13 -21.47 -25.74
N ASN A 36 -2.14 -22.13 -24.59
CA ASN A 36 -3.07 -21.84 -23.49
C ASN A 36 -4.53 -21.66 -23.97
N ASP A 37 -5.10 -20.46 -23.81
CA ASP A 37 -6.43 -20.03 -24.23
C ASP A 37 -6.42 -19.17 -25.51
N VAL A 38 -5.27 -19.04 -26.18
CA VAL A 38 -5.08 -18.25 -27.40
C VAL A 38 -5.04 -19.17 -28.63
N THR A 39 -5.95 -18.92 -29.57
CA THR A 39 -6.00 -19.65 -30.86
C THR A 39 -5.11 -19.00 -31.92
N ALA A 40 -4.56 -19.82 -32.82
CA ALA A 40 -3.78 -19.36 -33.96
C ALA A 40 -4.58 -18.36 -34.82
N GLY A 41 -3.91 -17.29 -35.26
CA GLY A 41 -4.51 -16.21 -36.03
C GLY A 41 -5.14 -15.08 -35.20
N THR A 42 -5.31 -15.27 -33.88
CA THR A 42 -5.87 -14.23 -33.01
C THR A 42 -4.93 -13.04 -32.90
N PRO A 43 -5.39 -11.81 -33.21
CA PRO A 43 -4.64 -10.60 -32.92
C PRO A 43 -4.66 -10.29 -31.42
N GLY A 44 -3.58 -9.69 -30.92
CA GLY A 44 -3.49 -9.20 -29.55
C GLY A 44 -3.18 -7.71 -29.51
N GLY A 45 -2.49 -7.29 -28.45
CA GLY A 45 -2.01 -5.92 -28.26
C GLY A 45 -0.86 -5.51 -29.18
N TRP A 46 -0.23 -4.39 -28.84
CA TRP A 46 0.76 -3.73 -29.69
C TRP A 46 2.11 -3.59 -29.00
N ILE A 47 3.19 -3.91 -29.72
CA ILE A 47 4.57 -3.79 -29.24
C ILE A 47 5.48 -3.02 -30.20
N ASP A 48 6.53 -2.39 -29.69
CA ASP A 48 7.54 -1.68 -30.51
C ASP A 48 8.65 -2.61 -31.02
N ASP A 49 9.01 -3.63 -30.24
CA ASP A 49 10.08 -4.58 -30.55
C ASP A 49 9.72 -6.03 -30.14
N GLU A 50 10.24 -7.02 -30.86
CA GLU A 50 9.96 -8.45 -30.56
C GLU A 50 10.51 -8.90 -29.19
N SER A 51 11.48 -8.18 -28.63
CA SER A 51 12.00 -8.45 -27.27
C SER A 51 10.99 -8.16 -26.15
N VAL A 52 9.93 -7.38 -26.43
CA VAL A 52 8.91 -7.02 -25.44
C VAL A 52 8.07 -8.21 -25.01
N LEU A 53 7.70 -9.11 -25.92
CA LEU A 53 6.89 -10.27 -25.62
C LEU A 53 7.65 -11.55 -25.95
N SER A 54 7.91 -12.38 -24.93
CA SER A 54 8.66 -13.61 -25.13
C SER A 54 7.98 -14.56 -26.12
N GLN A 55 8.76 -15.15 -27.02
CA GLN A 55 8.32 -16.26 -27.89
C GLN A 55 8.17 -17.60 -27.13
N SER A 56 8.64 -17.66 -25.89
CA SER A 56 8.53 -18.85 -25.00
C SER A 56 7.50 -18.61 -23.90
N GLY A 57 6.97 -19.70 -23.33
CA GLY A 57 5.91 -19.64 -22.30
C GLY A 57 4.59 -19.12 -22.84
N ASP A 58 3.60 -19.01 -21.96
CA ASP A 58 2.22 -18.67 -22.31
C ASP A 58 1.91 -17.17 -22.18
N CYS A 59 2.92 -16.32 -21.97
CA CYS A 59 2.69 -14.89 -21.83
C CYS A 59 2.03 -14.27 -23.07
N TRP A 60 1.02 -13.43 -22.86
CA TRP A 60 0.24 -12.82 -23.94
C TRP A 60 -0.41 -11.49 -23.55
N ILE A 61 -0.57 -10.63 -24.55
CA ILE A 61 -1.29 -9.36 -24.47
C ILE A 61 -2.60 -9.49 -25.23
N TYR A 62 -3.71 -9.61 -24.51
CA TYR A 62 -4.99 -10.05 -25.06
C TYR A 62 -5.79 -8.95 -25.75
N ASP A 63 -5.77 -7.72 -25.22
CA ASP A 63 -6.61 -6.63 -25.73
C ASP A 63 -5.92 -5.89 -26.88
N GLU A 64 -6.66 -5.60 -27.95
CA GLU A 64 -6.14 -4.85 -29.11
C GLU A 64 -5.85 -3.36 -28.80
N ASN A 65 -6.21 -2.86 -27.61
CA ASN A 65 -5.85 -1.53 -27.13
C ASN A 65 -4.72 -1.56 -26.09
N ALA A 66 -4.23 -2.75 -25.71
CA ALA A 66 -3.11 -2.86 -24.80
C ALA A 66 -1.78 -2.56 -25.51
N LEU A 67 -0.90 -1.86 -24.82
CA LEU A 67 0.36 -1.35 -25.37
C LEU A 67 1.52 -1.81 -24.50
N ALA A 68 2.59 -2.35 -25.10
CA ALA A 68 3.83 -2.62 -24.39
C ALA A 68 5.05 -2.15 -25.20
N PHE A 69 5.89 -1.27 -24.64
CA PHE A 69 6.94 -0.60 -25.42
C PHE A 69 8.05 -0.01 -24.54
N SER A 70 9.02 0.70 -25.12
CA SER A 70 10.06 1.45 -24.38
C SER A 70 10.88 0.54 -23.45
N GLY A 71 11.37 -0.57 -23.99
CA GLY A 71 12.22 -1.53 -23.26
C GLY A 71 11.50 -2.37 -22.20
N ALA A 72 10.16 -2.36 -22.19
CA ALA A 72 9.39 -3.30 -21.39
C ALA A 72 9.66 -4.76 -21.80
N SER A 73 9.49 -5.70 -20.88
CA SER A 73 9.63 -7.14 -21.15
C SER A 73 8.57 -7.95 -20.42
N ILE A 74 7.89 -8.84 -21.14
CA ILE A 74 6.79 -9.67 -20.68
C ILE A 74 7.14 -11.13 -21.01
N THR A 75 7.29 -11.95 -19.96
CA THR A 75 7.83 -13.31 -20.03
C THR A 75 7.00 -14.29 -19.19
N GLY A 76 7.38 -15.58 -19.21
CA GLY A 76 6.69 -16.63 -18.46
C GLY A 76 5.29 -16.90 -19.03
N ASN A 77 4.30 -16.90 -18.14
CA ASN A 77 2.87 -17.11 -18.39
C ASN A 77 2.05 -15.84 -18.04
N ALA A 78 2.69 -14.68 -18.04
CA ALA A 78 2.05 -13.42 -17.66
C ALA A 78 0.90 -13.05 -18.60
N ARG A 79 -0.22 -12.61 -18.03
CA ARG A 79 -1.44 -12.26 -18.77
C ARG A 79 -1.67 -10.76 -18.69
N VAL A 80 -1.67 -10.09 -19.83
CA VAL A 80 -2.00 -8.65 -19.92
C VAL A 80 -3.34 -8.49 -20.61
N THR A 81 -4.36 -8.12 -19.85
CA THR A 81 -5.75 -8.02 -20.30
C THR A 81 -6.26 -6.58 -20.23
N GLN A 82 -7.35 -6.31 -20.97
CA GLN A 82 -7.95 -4.98 -21.12
C GLN A 82 -6.95 -3.94 -21.66
N ALA A 83 -7.35 -2.68 -21.74
CA ALA A 83 -6.50 -1.57 -22.18
C ALA A 83 -5.40 -1.24 -21.14
N SER A 84 -4.41 -2.13 -21.02
CA SER A 84 -3.25 -2.02 -20.12
C SER A 84 -2.03 -1.45 -20.86
N VAL A 85 -1.14 -0.80 -20.12
CA VAL A 85 0.08 -0.18 -20.66
C VAL A 85 1.30 -0.63 -19.86
N VAL A 86 2.28 -1.25 -20.52
CA VAL A 86 3.55 -1.68 -19.89
C VAL A 86 4.71 -1.00 -20.60
N ARG A 87 5.47 -0.13 -19.91
CA ARG A 87 6.49 0.70 -20.57
C ARG A 87 7.73 0.96 -19.73
N ASP A 88 8.69 1.66 -20.32
CA ASP A 88 9.86 2.26 -19.67
C ASP A 88 10.64 1.27 -18.80
N GLY A 89 11.06 0.16 -19.42
CA GLY A 89 11.88 -0.85 -18.77
C GLY A 89 11.16 -1.76 -17.77
N ALA A 90 9.82 -1.68 -17.67
CA ALA A 90 9.04 -2.57 -16.79
C ALA A 90 9.24 -4.05 -17.14
N GLN A 91 9.39 -4.90 -16.13
CA GLN A 91 9.66 -6.33 -16.28
C GLN A 91 8.55 -7.16 -15.63
N ILE A 92 7.84 -7.91 -16.45
CA ILE A 92 6.72 -8.76 -16.05
C ILE A 92 7.07 -10.22 -16.35
N GLY A 93 6.97 -11.10 -15.36
CA GLY A 93 7.30 -12.52 -15.50
C GLY A 93 6.26 -13.47 -14.91
N ASP A 94 6.62 -14.75 -14.88
CA ASP A 94 5.91 -15.80 -14.15
C ASP A 94 4.42 -15.87 -14.48
N ALA A 95 3.53 -15.95 -13.49
CA ALA A 95 2.08 -16.04 -13.66
C ALA A 95 1.36 -14.73 -13.33
N VAL A 96 2.04 -13.59 -13.49
CA VAL A 96 1.50 -12.26 -13.20
C VAL A 96 0.27 -11.97 -14.06
N TRP A 97 -0.76 -11.38 -13.45
CA TRP A 97 -1.95 -10.93 -14.15
C TRP A 97 -2.12 -9.41 -14.03
N ILE A 98 -2.15 -8.74 -15.18
CA ILE A 98 -2.33 -7.30 -15.32
C ILE A 98 -3.65 -7.07 -16.05
N ASP A 99 -4.57 -6.34 -15.43
CA ASP A 99 -5.89 -6.05 -15.98
C ASP A 99 -6.22 -4.55 -15.87
N ARG A 100 -6.37 -3.87 -17.00
CA ARG A 100 -6.62 -2.41 -17.07
C ARG A 100 -5.69 -1.58 -16.18
N ALA A 101 -4.38 -1.82 -16.29
CA ALA A 101 -3.38 -1.17 -15.44
C ALA A 101 -2.23 -0.55 -16.23
N GLU A 102 -1.57 0.45 -15.64
CA GLU A 102 -0.36 1.09 -16.19
C GLU A 102 0.86 0.74 -15.33
N ILE A 103 1.88 0.15 -15.94
CA ILE A 103 3.13 -0.23 -15.27
C ILE A 103 4.30 0.39 -16.01
N SER A 104 5.18 1.08 -15.28
CA SER A 104 6.29 1.82 -15.90
C SER A 104 7.50 2.04 -15.00
N HIS A 105 8.58 2.53 -15.59
CA HIS A 105 9.81 2.99 -14.94
C HIS A 105 10.53 1.89 -14.13
N TYR A 106 10.90 0.80 -14.79
CA TYR A 106 11.68 -0.31 -14.22
C TYR A 106 11.02 -1.05 -13.05
N ALA A 107 9.69 -1.00 -12.94
CA ALA A 107 8.94 -1.86 -12.03
C ALA A 107 9.16 -3.35 -12.39
N GLN A 108 9.44 -4.19 -11.39
CA GLN A 108 9.67 -5.63 -11.54
C GLN A 108 8.55 -6.40 -10.86
N ILE A 109 7.82 -7.21 -11.63
CA ILE A 109 6.61 -7.90 -11.18
C ILE A 109 6.72 -9.39 -11.53
N ARG A 110 6.62 -10.24 -10.51
CA ARG A 110 6.94 -11.67 -10.58
C ARG A 110 5.93 -12.54 -9.82
N ASP A 111 6.11 -13.85 -9.88
CA ASP A 111 5.28 -14.88 -9.27
C ASP A 111 3.79 -14.83 -9.70
N ASN A 112 2.85 -14.68 -8.76
CA ASN A 112 1.40 -14.72 -8.99
C ASN A 112 0.74 -13.38 -8.67
N VAL A 113 1.46 -12.27 -8.82
CA VAL A 113 0.95 -10.93 -8.52
C VAL A 113 -0.23 -10.59 -9.44
N THR A 114 -1.27 -9.99 -8.85
CA THR A 114 -2.43 -9.47 -9.59
C THR A 114 -2.48 -7.94 -9.48
N ILE A 115 -2.59 -7.27 -10.61
CA ILE A 115 -2.71 -5.82 -10.70
C ILE A 115 -3.93 -5.49 -11.55
N GLN A 116 -4.92 -4.84 -10.94
CA GLN A 116 -6.18 -4.54 -11.60
C GLN A 116 -6.58 -3.08 -11.41
N ASP A 117 -7.00 -2.40 -12.47
CA ASP A 117 -7.51 -1.02 -12.43
C ASP A 117 -6.57 -0.07 -11.64
N SER A 118 -5.25 -0.22 -11.80
CA SER A 118 -4.23 0.39 -10.92
C SER A 118 -3.02 0.93 -11.69
N VAL A 119 -2.19 1.73 -11.02
CA VAL A 119 -0.99 2.35 -11.59
C VAL A 119 0.24 1.99 -10.77
N ILE A 120 1.30 1.55 -11.43
CA ILE A 120 2.60 1.24 -10.84
C ILE A 120 3.69 2.00 -11.57
N ARG A 121 4.45 2.80 -10.82
CA ARG A 121 5.54 3.64 -11.34
C ARG A 121 6.74 3.56 -10.44
N GLY A 122 7.91 3.50 -11.06
CA GLY A 122 9.20 3.58 -10.41
C GLY A 122 9.82 2.22 -10.12
N GLU A 123 11.10 2.23 -9.78
CA GLU A 123 11.87 1.03 -9.48
C GLU A 123 11.35 0.39 -8.18
N CYS A 124 10.52 -0.64 -8.33
CA CYS A 124 9.91 -1.40 -7.24
C CYS A 124 9.88 -2.90 -7.55
N LEU A 125 9.67 -3.70 -6.51
CA LEU A 125 9.57 -5.15 -6.62
C LEU A 125 8.23 -5.63 -6.07
N LEU A 126 7.41 -6.21 -6.94
CA LEU A 126 6.16 -6.87 -6.58
C LEU A 126 6.29 -8.37 -6.86
N TRP A 127 6.05 -9.22 -5.86
CA TRP A 127 6.22 -10.67 -5.98
C TRP A 127 5.32 -11.45 -5.01
N GLY A 128 5.43 -12.78 -4.98
CA GLY A 128 4.52 -13.64 -4.22
C GLY A 128 3.11 -13.72 -4.83
N ASN A 129 2.09 -13.49 -4.01
CA ASN A 129 0.67 -13.48 -4.36
C ASN A 129 0.03 -12.13 -4.02
N ALA A 130 0.82 -11.05 -4.06
CA ALA A 130 0.33 -9.71 -3.76
C ALA A 130 -0.75 -9.26 -4.76
N ARG A 131 -1.70 -8.45 -4.26
CA ARG A 131 -2.82 -7.95 -5.05
C ARG A 131 -2.91 -6.43 -4.92
N VAL A 132 -2.83 -5.73 -6.04
CA VAL A 132 -3.00 -4.27 -6.14
C VAL A 132 -4.20 -3.99 -7.03
N VAL A 133 -5.30 -3.49 -6.45
CA VAL A 133 -6.60 -3.43 -7.13
C VAL A 133 -7.32 -2.10 -6.89
N CYS A 134 -8.42 -1.87 -7.61
CA CYS A 134 -9.40 -0.80 -7.33
C CYS A 134 -8.78 0.61 -7.26
N GLY A 135 -8.20 1.10 -8.35
CA GLY A 135 -7.70 2.48 -8.43
C GLY A 135 -6.44 2.75 -7.60
N SER A 136 -5.71 1.70 -7.20
CA SER A 136 -4.52 1.86 -6.38
C SER A 136 -3.34 2.45 -7.14
N GLU A 137 -2.53 3.25 -6.45
CA GLU A 137 -1.35 3.91 -7.00
C GLU A 137 -0.09 3.51 -6.23
N ILE A 138 0.84 2.83 -6.88
CA ILE A 138 2.14 2.47 -6.33
C ILE A 138 3.21 3.32 -7.03
N ILE A 139 3.84 4.22 -6.29
CA ILE A 139 4.79 5.21 -6.82
C ILE A 139 6.11 5.11 -6.05
N ALA A 140 7.01 4.28 -6.54
CA ALA A 140 8.34 4.13 -5.96
C ALA A 140 9.24 5.30 -6.34
N ALA A 141 9.93 5.84 -5.33
CA ALA A 141 10.90 6.90 -5.51
C ALA A 141 12.05 6.71 -4.51
N ARG A 142 13.25 6.50 -5.06
CA ARG A 142 14.49 6.36 -4.30
C ARG A 142 15.08 7.73 -3.96
N GLY A 143 15.95 7.76 -2.96
CA GLY A 143 16.75 8.94 -2.62
C GLY A 143 15.99 10.06 -1.90
N LEU A 144 14.74 9.82 -1.51
CA LEU A 144 13.95 10.72 -0.66
C LEU A 144 14.04 10.34 0.82
N THR A 145 14.74 9.26 1.17
CA THR A 145 14.99 8.84 2.56
C THR A 145 16.47 8.54 2.78
N VAL A 146 16.86 8.30 4.03
CA VAL A 146 18.25 8.02 4.43
C VAL A 146 18.80 6.73 3.79
N GLU A 147 17.94 5.77 3.45
CA GLU A 147 18.34 4.49 2.85
C GLU A 147 18.20 4.56 1.33
N ASN A 148 19.30 4.80 0.62
CA ASN A 148 19.24 5.06 -0.83
C ASN A 148 18.96 3.83 -1.70
N ASP A 149 19.16 2.63 -1.15
CA ASP A 149 19.11 1.36 -1.90
C ASP A 149 17.85 0.53 -1.63
N GLN A 150 17.05 0.91 -0.63
CA GLN A 150 15.78 0.23 -0.38
C GLN A 150 14.80 0.55 -1.52
N LEU A 151 14.28 -0.49 -2.16
CA LEU A 151 13.18 -0.38 -3.11
C LEU A 151 11.85 -0.50 -2.38
N LEU A 152 10.80 0.08 -2.94
CA LEU A 152 9.43 -0.24 -2.53
C LEU A 152 9.16 -1.71 -2.84
N GLN A 153 8.68 -2.47 -1.85
CA GLN A 153 8.36 -3.88 -2.02
C GLN A 153 6.94 -4.21 -1.55
N ILE A 154 6.21 -4.96 -2.36
CA ILE A 154 4.90 -5.52 -2.00
C ILE A 154 4.91 -7.00 -2.34
N TYR A 155 4.73 -7.86 -1.34
CA TYR A 155 4.87 -9.30 -1.53
C TYR A 155 4.02 -10.16 -0.59
N ASP A 156 4.29 -11.47 -0.56
CA ASP A 156 3.52 -12.49 0.16
C ASP A 156 2.05 -12.57 -0.28
N ARG A 157 1.08 -12.21 0.56
CA ARG A 157 -0.36 -12.23 0.30
C ARG A 157 -0.99 -10.86 0.54
N ALA A 158 -0.16 -9.80 0.59
CA ALA A 158 -0.61 -8.45 0.81
C ALA A 158 -1.66 -8.03 -0.21
N THR A 159 -2.74 -7.40 0.27
CA THR A 159 -3.82 -6.88 -0.57
C THR A 159 -3.96 -5.38 -0.35
N ILE A 160 -3.88 -4.62 -1.43
CA ILE A 160 -3.97 -3.16 -1.45
C ILE A 160 -5.12 -2.76 -2.40
N SER A 161 -6.05 -1.96 -1.90
CA SER A 161 -7.19 -1.45 -2.66
C SER A 161 -7.46 0.02 -2.36
N ASN A 162 -7.84 0.83 -3.36
CA ASN A 162 -8.17 2.26 -3.18
C ASN A 162 -7.10 3.06 -2.41
N SER A 163 -5.84 2.63 -2.49
CA SER A 163 -4.75 3.15 -1.65
C SER A 163 -3.58 3.61 -2.49
N ARG A 164 -2.82 4.56 -1.93
CA ARG A 164 -1.61 5.11 -2.53
C ARG A 164 -0.40 4.78 -1.67
N VAL A 165 0.57 4.09 -2.26
CA VAL A 165 1.81 3.64 -1.61
C VAL A 165 3.00 4.27 -2.32
N VAL A 166 3.84 4.98 -1.59
CA VAL A 166 4.86 5.86 -2.17
C VAL A 166 6.23 5.65 -1.52
N HIS A 167 7.29 6.06 -2.23
CA HIS A 167 8.68 6.07 -1.78
C HIS A 167 9.27 4.66 -1.68
N GLN A 168 9.45 4.14 -0.46
CA GLN A 168 10.19 2.92 -0.13
C GLN A 168 9.44 2.06 0.90
N ALA A 169 8.11 2.18 0.94
CA ALA A 169 7.27 1.40 1.86
C ALA A 169 7.40 -0.11 1.62
N GLN A 170 7.22 -0.89 2.70
CA GLN A 170 7.28 -2.35 2.66
C GLN A 170 5.93 -2.93 3.09
N ILE A 171 5.30 -3.70 2.21
CA ILE A 171 3.98 -4.29 2.49
C ILE A 171 4.04 -5.80 2.22
N TYR A 172 3.81 -6.60 3.25
CA TYR A 172 3.99 -8.07 3.15
C TYR A 172 3.11 -8.83 4.15
N GLY A 173 3.34 -10.14 4.31
CA GLY A 173 2.44 -11.01 5.08
C GLY A 173 1.04 -11.14 4.46
N ASP A 174 0.02 -11.17 5.30
CA ASP A 174 -1.42 -11.17 4.98
C ASP A 174 -2.05 -9.77 5.16
N ALA A 175 -1.25 -8.71 5.11
CA ALA A 175 -1.71 -7.34 5.32
C ALA A 175 -2.85 -6.96 4.36
N LYS A 176 -3.89 -6.32 4.90
CA LYS A 176 -5.03 -5.79 4.13
C LYS A 176 -5.09 -4.29 4.29
N ILE A 177 -4.99 -3.58 3.16
CA ILE A 177 -4.91 -2.13 3.13
C ILE A 177 -6.00 -1.61 2.19
N ASN A 178 -6.89 -0.78 2.71
CA ASN A 178 -7.97 -0.15 1.95
C ASN A 178 -8.09 1.34 2.33
N TYR A 179 -8.18 2.24 1.34
CA TYR A 179 -8.26 3.70 1.56
C TYR A 179 -7.16 4.23 2.49
N ALA A 180 -5.89 4.07 2.07
CA ALA A 180 -4.74 4.48 2.85
C ALA A 180 -3.67 5.21 2.03
N PHE A 181 -2.98 6.13 2.69
CA PHE A 181 -1.74 6.75 2.24
C PHE A 181 -0.57 6.19 3.05
N ILE A 182 0.30 5.44 2.39
CA ILE A 182 1.48 4.81 3.00
C ILE A 182 2.73 5.37 2.31
N GLU A 183 3.62 5.99 3.08
CA GLU A 183 4.75 6.72 2.51
C GLU A 183 6.07 6.54 3.28
N HIS A 184 7.14 7.03 2.66
CA HIS A 184 8.52 6.96 3.18
C HIS A 184 8.98 5.51 3.30
N ARG A 185 9.24 5.03 4.52
CA ARG A 185 9.66 3.66 4.85
C ARG A 185 8.68 3.00 5.81
N ALA A 186 7.41 3.39 5.75
CA ALA A 186 6.37 2.74 6.52
C ALA A 186 6.29 1.25 6.17
N GLU A 187 6.01 0.42 7.17
CA GLU A 187 5.88 -1.02 7.00
C GLU A 187 4.50 -1.51 7.47
N VAL A 188 3.82 -2.31 6.66
CA VAL A 188 2.54 -2.93 7.03
C VAL A 188 2.60 -4.42 6.71
N PHE A 189 2.51 -5.27 7.74
CA PHE A 189 2.76 -6.71 7.57
C PHE A 189 2.01 -7.59 8.58
N ASP A 190 2.35 -8.89 8.62
CA ASP A 190 1.61 -9.93 9.34
C ASP A 190 0.14 -9.95 8.93
N PHE A 191 -0.80 -9.86 9.87
CA PHE A 191 -2.25 -9.85 9.65
C PHE A 191 -2.85 -8.43 9.84
N ALA A 192 -2.03 -7.38 9.71
CA ALA A 192 -2.45 -6.00 9.88
C ALA A 192 -3.63 -5.63 8.98
N GLN A 193 -4.56 -4.86 9.53
CA GLN A 193 -5.71 -4.30 8.81
C GLN A 193 -5.64 -2.78 8.88
N VAL A 194 -5.57 -2.15 7.72
CA VAL A 194 -5.58 -0.70 7.55
C VAL A 194 -6.81 -0.36 6.72
N GLU A 195 -7.80 0.26 7.35
CA GLU A 195 -9.14 0.43 6.79
C GLU A 195 -9.58 1.89 6.88
N GLY A 196 -9.38 2.64 5.80
CA GLY A 196 -10.08 3.91 5.58
C GLY A 196 -11.48 3.71 4.99
N ASN A 197 -12.11 4.81 4.61
CA ASN A 197 -13.41 4.86 3.96
C ASN A 197 -13.45 6.00 2.91
N GLU A 198 -14.62 6.23 2.32
CA GLU A 198 -14.81 7.26 1.28
C GLU A 198 -14.59 8.70 1.78
N GLU A 199 -14.72 8.93 3.09
CA GLU A 199 -14.58 10.25 3.73
C GLU A 199 -13.17 10.45 4.28
N ASN A 200 -12.63 9.43 4.96
CA ASN A 200 -11.36 9.49 5.67
C ASN A 200 -10.43 8.34 5.26
N ASN A 201 -9.22 8.69 4.84
CA ASN A 201 -8.15 7.72 4.62
C ASN A 201 -7.44 7.38 5.94
N VAL A 202 -6.53 6.39 5.90
CA VAL A 202 -5.54 6.15 6.96
C VAL A 202 -4.16 6.61 6.50
N TRP A 203 -3.40 7.30 7.35
CA TRP A 203 -2.07 7.82 7.03
C TRP A 203 -0.99 7.08 7.82
N ILE A 204 -0.04 6.46 7.12
CA ILE A 204 1.10 5.77 7.72
C ILE A 204 2.38 6.30 7.07
N CYS A 205 3.15 7.06 7.85
CA CYS A 205 4.25 7.86 7.34
C CYS A 205 5.58 7.47 7.99
N ASP A 206 6.66 8.01 7.42
CA ASP A 206 8.02 7.99 7.97
C ASP A 206 8.60 6.57 8.12
N CYS A 207 8.73 6.06 9.34
CA CYS A 207 9.20 4.71 9.67
C CYS A 207 8.17 3.99 10.55
N ALA A 208 6.91 4.42 10.50
CA ALA A 208 5.85 3.83 11.30
C ALA A 208 5.55 2.41 10.84
N LYS A 209 5.13 1.55 11.77
CA LYS A 209 4.85 0.14 11.48
C LYS A 209 3.49 -0.30 11.99
N VAL A 210 2.77 -1.08 11.20
CA VAL A 210 1.53 -1.76 11.60
C VAL A 210 1.66 -3.25 11.34
N TYR A 211 1.56 -4.06 12.40
CA TYR A 211 1.84 -5.50 12.32
C TYR A 211 1.11 -6.31 13.40
N GLY A 212 1.38 -7.62 13.47
CA GLY A 212 0.56 -8.56 14.23
C GLY A 212 -0.86 -8.67 13.66
N HIS A 213 -1.85 -8.59 14.52
CA HIS A 213 -3.28 -8.50 14.21
C HIS A 213 -3.83 -7.07 14.44
N ALA A 214 -2.96 -6.06 14.41
CA ALA A 214 -3.34 -4.67 14.62
C ALA A 214 -4.38 -4.19 13.61
N ARG A 215 -5.28 -3.31 14.06
CA ARG A 215 -6.31 -2.69 13.23
C ARG A 215 -6.22 -1.18 13.36
N VAL A 216 -5.96 -0.49 12.24
CA VAL A 216 -5.97 0.97 12.15
C VAL A 216 -7.11 1.38 11.22
N ILE A 217 -8.13 2.02 11.78
CA ILE A 217 -9.44 2.19 11.14
C ILE A 217 -9.83 3.67 11.16
N ALA A 218 -10.18 4.22 10.01
CA ALA A 218 -10.68 5.59 9.97
C ALA A 218 -12.08 5.71 10.58
N GLY A 219 -12.32 6.83 11.25
CA GLY A 219 -13.65 7.16 11.75
C GLY A 219 -14.56 7.70 10.63
N THR A 220 -15.81 7.97 11.00
CA THR A 220 -16.83 8.57 10.13
C THR A 220 -17.04 10.05 10.39
N ASP A 221 -16.40 10.61 11.43
CA ASP A 221 -16.47 12.04 11.70
C ASP A 221 -15.56 12.82 10.75
N GLU A 222 -15.77 14.13 10.63
CA GLU A 222 -14.91 15.00 9.82
C GLU A 222 -13.45 14.93 10.31
N ASP A 223 -12.51 14.73 9.38
CA ASP A 223 -11.08 14.57 9.65
C ASP A 223 -10.73 13.46 10.65
N ALA A 224 -11.55 12.40 10.73
CA ALA A 224 -11.30 11.23 11.57
C ALA A 224 -10.24 10.28 10.95
N ILE A 225 -9.09 10.85 10.61
CA ILE A 225 -7.97 10.23 9.90
C ILE A 225 -6.93 9.73 10.93
N PRO A 226 -6.79 8.40 11.11
CA PRO A 226 -5.73 7.85 11.92
C PRO A 226 -4.39 8.12 11.24
N THR A 227 -3.48 8.76 11.97
CA THR A 227 -2.20 9.23 11.44
C THR A 227 -1.06 8.69 12.30
N LEU A 228 -0.29 7.75 11.74
CA LEU A 228 0.90 7.19 12.34
C LEU A 228 2.13 7.87 11.73
N ARG A 229 2.97 8.49 12.57
CA ARG A 229 4.15 9.24 12.14
C ARG A 229 5.42 8.74 12.81
N TYR A 230 6.54 9.23 12.31
CA TYR A 230 7.88 9.00 12.84
C TYR A 230 8.21 7.51 13.00
N SER A 231 8.42 7.07 14.23
CA SER A 231 8.76 5.69 14.61
C SER A 231 7.62 5.00 15.37
N SER A 232 6.39 5.53 15.27
CA SER A 232 5.23 4.97 15.96
C SER A 232 4.85 3.59 15.41
N GLN A 233 4.33 2.74 16.30
CA GLN A 233 4.01 1.36 15.97
C GLN A 233 2.66 0.96 16.58
N VAL A 234 1.88 0.21 15.80
CA VAL A 234 0.67 -0.47 16.26
C VAL A 234 0.83 -1.95 15.98
N ALA A 235 0.74 -2.76 17.04
CA ALA A 235 1.15 -4.16 17.02
C ALA A 235 0.14 -5.07 17.73
N GLU A 236 0.43 -6.36 17.73
CA GLU A 236 -0.31 -7.39 18.48
C GLU A 236 -1.81 -7.38 18.14
N HIS A 237 -2.73 -7.15 19.08
CA HIS A 237 -4.17 -7.08 18.84
C HIS A 237 -4.73 -5.66 19.06
N ALA A 238 -3.87 -4.65 18.99
CA ALA A 238 -4.27 -3.27 19.23
C ALA A 238 -5.25 -2.74 18.16
N VAL A 239 -6.16 -1.88 18.59
CA VAL A 239 -7.13 -1.19 17.71
C VAL A 239 -6.95 0.31 17.87
N VAL A 240 -6.74 1.01 16.76
CA VAL A 240 -6.69 2.47 16.68
C VAL A 240 -7.76 2.92 15.71
N GLU A 241 -8.79 3.61 16.21
CA GLU A 241 -9.96 4.02 15.43
C GLU A 241 -10.26 5.52 15.58
N GLY A 242 -10.48 6.22 14.46
CA GLY A 242 -10.87 7.63 14.45
C GLY A 242 -9.71 8.62 14.40
N ASN A 243 -9.93 9.83 14.90
CA ASN A 243 -8.94 10.92 14.86
C ASN A 243 -7.82 10.69 15.90
N CYS A 244 -6.88 9.82 15.55
CA CYS A 244 -5.75 9.43 16.39
C CYS A 244 -4.43 9.80 15.71
N VAL A 245 -3.58 10.58 16.38
CA VAL A 245 -2.25 10.97 15.89
C VAL A 245 -1.17 10.39 16.80
N LEU A 246 -0.42 9.42 16.28
CA LEU A 246 0.71 8.78 16.96
C LEU A 246 2.02 9.37 16.43
N LYS A 247 2.82 9.97 17.32
CA LYS A 247 4.06 10.69 16.97
C LYS A 247 5.32 9.93 17.40
N HIS A 248 6.23 10.57 18.14
CA HIS A 248 7.57 10.04 18.38
C HIS A 248 7.57 8.94 19.45
N HIS A 249 8.18 7.79 19.14
CA HIS A 249 8.38 6.69 20.10
C HIS A 249 7.08 6.23 20.78
N VAL A 250 6.01 6.09 20.00
CA VAL A 250 4.72 5.57 20.48
C VAL A 250 4.59 4.10 20.09
N LEU A 251 4.28 3.24 21.05
CA LEU A 251 3.92 1.84 20.81
C LEU A 251 2.53 1.56 21.40
N VAL A 252 1.61 1.12 20.54
CA VAL A 252 0.30 0.60 20.95
C VAL A 252 0.26 -0.89 20.63
N GLY A 253 0.16 -1.71 21.68
CA GLY A 253 0.16 -3.17 21.61
C GLY A 253 -0.91 -3.78 22.51
N GLY A 254 -0.72 -5.05 22.88
CA GLY A 254 -1.66 -5.85 23.63
C GLY A 254 -2.99 -6.01 22.90
N HIS A 255 -4.06 -5.89 23.67
CA HIS A 255 -5.45 -5.72 23.24
C HIS A 255 -5.91 -4.28 23.48
N ALA A 256 -5.00 -3.30 23.44
CA ALA A 256 -5.34 -1.92 23.72
C ALA A 256 -6.29 -1.36 22.66
N THR A 257 -7.18 -0.47 23.07
CA THR A 257 -8.15 0.18 22.17
C THR A 257 -8.09 1.68 22.33
N LEU A 258 -7.79 2.37 21.23
CA LEU A 258 -7.84 3.83 21.11
C LEU A 258 -9.00 4.15 20.17
N ARG A 259 -9.95 4.96 20.62
CA ARG A 259 -11.13 5.28 19.81
C ARG A 259 -11.68 6.68 20.05
N GLY A 260 -12.12 7.32 18.97
CA GLY A 260 -12.72 8.64 18.98
C GLY A 260 -11.69 9.69 18.58
N GLY A 261 -11.71 10.85 19.23
CA GLY A 261 -10.67 11.84 19.09
C GLY A 261 -11.13 13.27 19.32
N PRO A 262 -10.18 14.23 19.29
CA PRO A 262 -8.79 14.01 18.89
C PRO A 262 -7.95 13.31 19.98
N ILE A 263 -7.32 12.18 19.64
CA ILE A 263 -6.31 11.51 20.47
C ILE A 263 -4.93 11.85 19.93
N GLN A 264 -4.03 12.35 20.77
CA GLN A 264 -2.65 12.62 20.39
C GLN A 264 -1.68 11.96 21.37
N LEU A 265 -0.77 11.15 20.83
CA LEU A 265 0.28 10.46 21.59
C LEU A 265 1.65 10.93 21.10
N ASP A 266 2.52 11.40 22.01
CA ASP A 266 3.86 11.87 21.65
C ASP A 266 4.89 11.64 22.76
N ASP A 267 6.14 11.40 22.36
CA ASP A 267 7.32 11.25 23.23
C ASP A 267 7.24 10.10 24.25
N HIS A 268 7.67 8.91 23.81
CA HIS A 268 7.88 7.71 24.65
C HIS A 268 6.60 7.23 25.35
N ILE A 269 5.59 6.87 24.55
CA ILE A 269 4.30 6.39 25.05
C ILE A 269 4.17 4.90 24.78
N LEU A 270 3.83 4.12 25.81
CA LEU A 270 3.50 2.71 25.72
C LEU A 270 2.06 2.49 26.15
N ILE A 271 1.25 1.89 25.29
CA ILE A 271 -0.13 1.47 25.61
C ILE A 271 -0.24 -0.02 25.30
N GLU A 272 -0.49 -0.85 26.32
CA GLU A 272 -0.56 -2.31 26.17
C GLU A 272 -1.57 -2.94 27.15
N GLY A 273 -1.67 -4.27 27.16
CA GLY A 273 -2.69 -4.98 27.93
C GLY A 273 -4.09 -4.77 27.35
N HIS A 274 -5.10 -4.57 28.19
CA HIS A 274 -6.48 -4.23 27.82
C HIS A 274 -6.79 -2.76 28.08
N ALA A 275 -5.79 -1.88 27.98
CA ALA A 275 -5.96 -0.45 28.18
C ALA A 275 -6.93 0.14 27.14
N CYS A 276 -7.77 1.06 27.58
CA CYS A 276 -8.72 1.75 26.71
C CYS A 276 -8.57 3.27 26.84
N VAL A 277 -8.44 3.95 25.70
CA VAL A 277 -8.32 5.41 25.61
C VAL A 277 -9.40 5.93 24.65
N LEU A 278 -10.33 6.71 25.18
CA LEU A 278 -11.53 7.16 24.49
C LEU A 278 -11.69 8.69 24.56
N GLY A 279 -12.13 9.29 23.45
CA GLY A 279 -12.47 10.72 23.37
C GLY A 279 -11.27 11.64 23.13
N GLU A 280 -11.38 12.91 23.52
CA GLU A 280 -10.30 13.90 23.38
C GLU A 280 -9.22 13.71 24.46
N VAL A 281 -8.10 13.10 24.07
CA VAL A 281 -7.01 12.73 24.99
C VAL A 281 -5.64 13.09 24.43
N LEU A 282 -4.90 13.94 25.16
CA LEU A 282 -3.49 14.24 24.91
C LEU A 282 -2.62 13.48 25.89
N VAL A 283 -1.74 12.61 25.40
CA VAL A 283 -0.76 11.85 26.21
C VAL A 283 0.64 12.20 25.74
N GLU A 284 1.45 12.76 26.63
CA GLU A 284 2.81 13.19 26.29
C GLU A 284 3.85 12.92 27.38
N ASN A 285 5.10 12.75 26.96
CA ASN A 285 6.30 12.67 27.79
C ASN A 285 6.32 11.47 28.77
N HIS A 286 6.75 10.29 28.29
CA HIS A 286 7.08 9.12 29.09
C HIS A 286 5.91 8.57 29.92
N ILE A 287 4.88 8.03 29.25
CA ILE A 287 3.72 7.43 29.91
C ILE A 287 3.55 5.97 29.50
N GLU A 288 3.32 5.12 30.50
CA GLU A 288 2.93 3.71 30.31
C GLU A 288 1.49 3.52 30.74
N ILE A 289 0.63 3.00 29.86
CA ILE A 289 -0.78 2.70 30.11
C ILE A 289 -0.97 1.20 29.89
N THR A 290 -1.13 0.45 30.97
CA THR A 290 -1.12 -1.02 30.94
C THR A 290 -2.27 -1.62 31.75
N GLY A 291 -2.40 -2.95 31.77
CA GLY A 291 -3.43 -3.64 32.55
C GLY A 291 -4.83 -3.45 31.96
N GLN A 292 -5.81 -3.05 32.77
CA GLN A 292 -7.20 -2.75 32.38
C GLN A 292 -7.53 -1.27 32.59
N ALA A 293 -6.52 -0.39 32.49
CA ALA A 293 -6.69 1.04 32.68
C ALA A 293 -7.68 1.62 31.65
N HIS A 294 -8.54 2.52 32.11
CA HIS A 294 -9.57 3.15 31.29
C HIS A 294 -9.44 4.67 31.37
N ILE A 295 -9.16 5.31 30.24
CA ILE A 295 -9.08 6.76 30.10
C ILE A 295 -10.19 7.19 29.15
N GLU A 296 -11.10 8.01 29.63
CA GLU A 296 -12.29 8.41 28.86
C GLU A 296 -12.57 9.89 29.08
N ALA A 297 -12.45 10.66 28.00
CA ALA A 297 -12.93 12.04 27.94
C ALA A 297 -14.37 12.03 27.39
N PHE A 298 -15.30 12.60 28.15
CA PHE A 298 -16.69 12.75 27.71
C PHE A 298 -16.86 13.98 26.81
N ASP A 299 -17.99 14.07 26.10
CA ASP A 299 -18.28 15.14 25.16
C ASP A 299 -18.04 16.54 25.76
N GLY A 300 -17.13 17.30 25.16
CA GLY A 300 -16.76 18.65 25.57
C GLY A 300 -15.68 18.73 26.66
N ASP A 301 -15.22 17.60 27.20
CA ASP A 301 -14.08 17.50 28.09
C ASP A 301 -12.82 17.05 27.33
N ALA A 302 -11.65 17.46 27.83
CA ALA A 302 -10.36 17.01 27.33
C ALA A 302 -9.48 16.51 28.48
N ILE A 303 -8.80 15.38 28.26
CA ILE A 303 -7.85 14.81 29.24
C ILE A 303 -6.43 15.04 28.75
N HIS A 304 -5.62 15.71 29.57
CA HIS A 304 -4.18 15.84 29.35
C HIS A 304 -3.41 14.99 30.37
N LEU A 305 -2.67 14.00 29.86
CA LEU A 305 -1.76 13.18 30.63
C LEU A 305 -0.33 13.57 30.25
N ARG A 306 0.40 14.08 31.24
CA ARG A 306 1.82 14.42 31.09
C ARG A 306 2.65 13.65 32.09
N GLY A 307 3.64 12.91 31.60
CA GLY A 307 4.49 12.07 32.43
C GLY A 307 5.74 12.78 32.96
N PRO A 308 6.65 12.02 33.60
CA PRO A 308 6.66 10.56 33.62
C PRO A 308 5.57 9.95 34.52
N LYS A 309 4.83 8.94 34.03
CA LYS A 309 3.75 8.30 34.80
C LYS A 309 3.44 6.87 34.33
N VAL A 310 3.08 5.99 35.26
CA VAL A 310 2.50 4.67 34.98
C VAL A 310 1.02 4.67 35.38
N ILE A 311 0.16 4.26 34.46
CA ILE A 311 -1.29 4.08 34.64
C ILE A 311 -1.56 2.60 34.39
N ASN A 312 -1.91 1.85 35.43
CA ASN A 312 -2.04 0.39 35.34
C ASN A 312 -3.20 -0.15 36.20
N GLY A 313 -3.35 -1.47 36.21
CA GLY A 313 -4.42 -2.14 36.98
C GLY A 313 -5.79 -1.77 36.45
N GLU A 314 -6.74 -1.43 37.33
CA GLU A 314 -8.12 -1.03 36.98
C GLU A 314 -8.32 0.50 37.11
N GLN A 315 -7.26 1.29 37.00
CA GLN A 315 -7.35 2.75 37.13
C GLN A 315 -8.31 3.34 36.10
N ARG A 316 -9.19 4.23 36.57
CA ARG A 316 -10.13 4.98 35.72
C ARG A 316 -9.83 6.46 35.78
N ILE A 317 -9.49 7.06 34.64
CA ILE A 317 -9.21 8.49 34.51
C ILE A 317 -10.27 9.11 33.62
N THR A 318 -11.09 9.98 34.19
CA THR A 318 -12.15 10.70 33.47
C THR A 318 -11.96 12.21 33.50
N ARG A 319 -10.79 12.68 33.93
CA ARG A 319 -10.41 14.09 34.00
C ARG A 319 -8.90 14.23 34.05
N THR A 320 -8.38 15.37 33.59
CA THR A 320 -6.96 15.73 33.70
C THR A 320 -6.48 15.65 35.16
N PRO A 321 -5.44 14.86 35.46
CA PRO A 321 -4.86 14.81 36.80
C PRO A 321 -4.28 16.17 37.19
N ILE A 322 -4.68 16.69 38.35
CA ILE A 322 -4.10 17.92 38.89
C ILE A 322 -2.73 17.57 39.48
N ALA A 323 -1.69 18.32 39.12
CA ALA A 323 -0.33 18.11 39.59
C ALA A 323 -0.27 18.00 41.14
N GLY A 324 0.35 16.93 41.66
CA GLY A 324 0.61 16.75 43.09
C GLY A 324 -0.43 15.93 43.88
N LEU A 325 -1.43 15.33 43.23
CA LEU A 325 -2.34 14.38 43.87
C LEU A 325 -2.09 12.96 43.35
N PHE A 326 -1.15 12.28 44.00
CA PHE A 326 -1.00 10.84 44.03
C PHE A 326 -1.03 10.38 45.49
#